data_AF-A0A6B0Y2Y4-F1
#
_entry.id   AF-A0A6B0Y2Y4-F1
#
_cell.length_a   1.000
_cell.length_b   1.000
_cell.length_c   1.000
_cell.angle_alpha   90.00
_cell.angle_beta   90.00
_cell.angle_gamma   90.00
#
_symmetry.space_group_name_H-M   'P 1'
#
loop_
_entity.id
_entity.type
_entity.pdbx_description
1 polymer ?
#
loop_
_entity_poly.entity_id
_entity_poly.type
_entity_poly.pdbx_seq_one_letter_code
_entity_poly.pdbx_strand_id
1 'polypeptide(L)'
;MRNQQICDGGASKHRMAGNLRLCAEKGVRFVNLSPLRTDVDASLDAEWLAPRPGTDTAVMLALAHTLVEEGLHDQPFLDRHTVGAERFIGYLRGAGDGTPKSAEWAAGLSGLETGRIRTLAREMAAGRTMIACAAGLQRADWGEQALWA
;
A
#
# COMPACT_ATOMS: atom_id res chain seq x y z
N MET A 1 -7.64 -13.75 7.30
CA MET A 1 -7.38 -14.43 6.00
C MET A 1 -8.51 -14.34 4.97
N ARG A 2 -9.66 -13.67 5.23
CA ARG A 2 -10.81 -13.67 4.29
C ARG A 2 -10.45 -13.12 2.90
N ASN A 3 -9.65 -12.06 2.86
CA ASN A 3 -9.24 -11.39 1.61
C ASN A 3 -8.29 -12.21 0.73
N GLN A 4 -7.62 -13.22 1.29
CA GLN A 4 -6.57 -14.00 0.62
C GLN A 4 -7.05 -15.38 0.14
N GLN A 5 -8.32 -15.72 0.39
CA GLN A 5 -8.94 -16.99 -0.01
C GLN A 5 -9.78 -16.88 -1.29
N ILE A 6 -9.71 -15.73 -1.98
CA ILE A 6 -10.42 -15.51 -3.25
C ILE A 6 -9.57 -16.12 -4.37
N CYS A 7 -10.10 -17.13 -5.05
CA CYS A 7 -9.53 -17.70 -6.27
C CYS A 7 -10.53 -17.54 -7.42
N ASP A 8 -10.06 -17.16 -8.60
CA ASP A 8 -10.85 -17.17 -9.85
C ASP A 8 -11.06 -18.62 -10.32
N GLY A 9 -11.84 -19.40 -9.58
CA GLY A 9 -12.27 -20.75 -9.92
C GLY A 9 -11.23 -21.87 -9.76
N GLY A 10 -11.71 -23.09 -9.47
CA GLY A 10 -10.92 -24.34 -9.48
C GLY A 10 -10.89 -25.11 -8.15
N ALA A 11 -10.67 -26.42 -8.22
CA ALA A 11 -10.52 -27.32 -7.06
C ALA A 11 -9.07 -27.39 -6.53
N SER A 12 -8.40 -26.24 -6.47
CA SER A 12 -7.00 -26.16 -6.03
C SER A 12 -6.93 -25.97 -4.51
N LYS A 13 -5.96 -26.65 -3.86
CA LYS A 13 -5.70 -26.45 -2.43
C LYS A 13 -5.19 -25.02 -2.20
N HIS A 14 -5.85 -24.25 -1.32
CA HIS A 14 -5.34 -22.96 -0.87
C HIS A 14 -4.03 -23.14 -0.09
N ARG A 15 -2.90 -22.79 -0.73
CA ARG A 15 -1.55 -22.88 -0.11
C ARG A 15 -1.13 -21.60 0.62
N MET A 16 -1.92 -20.54 0.51
CA MET A 16 -1.55 -19.20 0.98
C MET A 16 -1.20 -19.17 2.47
N ALA A 17 -2.04 -19.75 3.32
CA ALA A 17 -1.80 -19.79 4.77
C ALA A 17 -0.45 -20.45 5.12
N GLY A 18 -0.13 -21.58 4.48
CA GLY A 18 1.15 -22.26 4.67
C GLY A 18 2.34 -21.44 4.16
N ASN A 19 2.20 -20.82 2.99
CA ASN A 19 3.25 -19.99 2.40
C ASN A 19 3.55 -18.73 3.24
N LEU A 20 2.52 -18.08 3.79
CA LEU A 20 2.71 -16.91 4.64
C LEU A 20 3.41 -17.26 5.96
N ARG A 21 3.11 -18.43 6.55
CA ARG A 21 3.85 -18.94 7.71
C ARG A 21 5.32 -19.19 7.39
N LEU A 22 5.62 -19.81 6.25
CA LEU A 22 7.01 -20.00 5.79
C LEU A 22 7.74 -18.66 5.59
N CYS A 23 7.03 -17.61 5.14
CA CYS A 23 7.59 -16.27 5.05
C CYS A 23 7.88 -15.68 6.44
N ALA A 24 6.95 -15.84 7.40
CA ALA A 24 7.15 -15.41 8.79
C ALA A 24 8.35 -16.13 9.45
N GLU A 25 8.47 -17.44 9.25
CA GLU A 25 9.61 -18.25 9.72
C GLU A 25 10.95 -17.77 9.13
N LYS A 26 10.93 -17.20 7.93
CA LYS A 26 12.10 -16.60 7.28
C LYS A 26 12.35 -15.14 7.68
N GLY A 27 11.58 -14.60 8.63
CA GLY A 27 11.75 -13.23 9.12
C GLY A 27 11.16 -12.14 8.22
N VAL A 28 10.23 -12.49 7.32
CA VAL A 28 9.50 -11.47 6.54
C VAL A 28 8.58 -10.70 7.49
N ARG A 29 8.68 -9.37 7.47
CA ARG A 29 7.77 -8.49 8.21
C ARG A 29 6.45 -8.32 7.45
N PHE A 30 5.34 -8.36 8.18
CA PHE A 30 4.00 -8.16 7.64
C PHE A 30 3.39 -6.86 8.15
N VAL A 31 2.71 -6.13 7.27
CA VAL A 31 1.92 -4.95 7.60
C VAL A 31 0.50 -5.20 7.07
N ASN A 32 -0.48 -5.12 7.96
CA ASN A 32 -1.90 -5.17 7.64
C ASN A 32 -2.45 -3.74 7.57
N LEU A 33 -2.55 -3.18 6.36
CA LEU A 33 -3.27 -1.94 6.11
C LEU A 33 -4.75 -2.27 5.86
N SER A 34 -5.56 -2.27 6.90
CA SER A 34 -6.99 -2.58 6.83
C SER A 34 -7.73 -2.02 8.04
N PRO A 35 -8.99 -1.56 7.90
CA PRO A 35 -9.83 -1.24 9.05
C PRO A 35 -10.11 -2.46 9.96
N LEU A 36 -9.89 -3.69 9.47
CA LEU A 36 -10.09 -4.92 10.21
C LEU A 36 -8.77 -5.62 10.53
N ARG A 37 -8.43 -5.69 11.83
CA ARG A 37 -7.26 -6.45 12.31
C ARG A 37 -7.28 -7.92 11.87
N THR A 38 -8.48 -8.50 11.76
CA THR A 38 -8.69 -9.94 11.43
C THR A 38 -8.47 -10.30 9.95
N ASP A 39 -8.15 -9.33 9.11
CA ASP A 39 -7.90 -9.59 7.69
C ASP A 39 -6.62 -10.40 7.48
N VAL A 40 -5.65 -10.24 8.38
CA VAL A 40 -4.44 -11.06 8.46
C VAL A 40 -4.56 -12.06 9.61
N ASP A 41 -3.91 -13.21 9.47
CA ASP A 41 -3.85 -14.21 10.54
C ASP A 41 -2.98 -13.74 11.70
N ALA A 42 -3.44 -13.95 12.93
CA ALA A 42 -2.72 -13.51 14.13
C ALA A 42 -1.34 -14.17 14.28
N SER A 43 -1.12 -15.36 13.70
CA SER A 43 0.18 -16.04 13.73
C SER A 43 1.27 -15.36 12.89
N LEU A 44 0.93 -14.37 12.05
CA LEU A 44 1.90 -13.63 11.25
C LEU A 44 2.47 -12.40 11.98
N ASP A 45 1.97 -12.10 13.18
CA ASP A 45 2.37 -10.93 14.00
C ASP A 45 2.48 -9.64 13.17
N ALA A 46 1.51 -9.42 12.29
CA ALA A 46 1.51 -8.29 11.38
C ALA A 46 1.24 -6.99 12.13
N GLU A 47 2.05 -5.96 11.86
CA GLU A 47 1.75 -4.61 12.30
C GLU A 47 0.40 -4.19 11.72
N TRP A 48 -0.52 -3.75 12.56
CA TRP A 48 -1.86 -3.36 12.12
C TRP A 48 -1.96 -1.84 11.99
N LEU A 49 -2.19 -1.37 10.77
CA LEU A 49 -2.49 0.01 10.44
C LEU A 49 -3.94 0.10 9.99
N ALA A 50 -4.75 0.87 10.73
CA ALA A 50 -6.19 0.94 10.56
C ALA A 50 -6.62 2.29 9.94
N PRO A 51 -6.55 2.47 8.61
CA PRO A 51 -7.08 3.66 7.98
C PRO A 51 -8.61 3.69 8.06
N ARG A 52 -9.19 4.89 7.99
CA ARG A 52 -10.63 5.07 7.75
C ARG A 52 -11.00 4.38 6.42
N PRO A 53 -12.08 3.58 6.35
CA PRO A 53 -12.47 2.91 5.11
C PRO A 53 -12.61 3.89 3.93
N GLY A 54 -12.07 3.51 2.77
CA GLY A 54 -12.13 4.33 1.54
C GLY A 54 -11.06 5.41 1.44
N THR A 55 -10.02 5.37 2.29
CA THR A 55 -8.92 6.35 2.28
C THR A 55 -7.59 5.78 1.82
N ASP A 56 -7.60 4.54 1.31
CA ASP A 56 -6.44 3.78 0.87
C ASP A 56 -5.65 4.52 -0.22
N THR A 57 -6.34 5.09 -1.22
CA THR A 57 -5.73 5.93 -2.27
C THR A 57 -4.94 7.10 -1.67
N ALA A 58 -5.46 7.75 -0.62
CA ALA A 58 -4.75 8.84 0.03
C ALA A 58 -3.46 8.35 0.71
N VAL A 59 -3.50 7.19 1.37
CA VAL A 59 -2.33 6.58 1.98
C VAL A 59 -1.29 6.20 0.91
N MET A 60 -1.71 5.56 -0.19
CA MET A 60 -0.81 5.17 -1.30
C MET A 60 -0.14 6.37 -1.95
N LEU A 61 -0.90 7.44 -2.23
CA LEU A 61 -0.35 8.70 -2.76
C LEU A 61 0.66 9.33 -1.80
N ALA A 62 0.42 9.29 -0.49
CA ALA A 62 1.37 9.83 0.48
C ALA A 62 2.63 8.99 0.66
N LEU A 63 2.55 7.67 0.50
CA LEU A 63 3.73 6.81 0.42
C LEU A 63 4.57 7.21 -0.81
N ALA A 64 3.94 7.30 -1.99
CA ALA A 64 4.62 7.72 -3.22
C ALA A 64 5.23 9.13 -3.11
N HIS A 65 4.49 10.10 -2.57
CA HIS A 65 4.99 11.45 -2.31
C HIS A 65 6.22 11.43 -1.40
N THR A 66 6.21 10.65 -0.31
CA THR A 66 7.36 10.55 0.59
C THR A 66 8.59 9.98 -0.15
N LEU A 67 8.40 8.94 -0.96
CA LEU A 67 9.49 8.38 -1.76
C LEU A 67 10.08 9.41 -2.73
N VAL A 68 9.22 10.20 -3.38
CA VAL A 68 9.63 11.23 -4.34
C VAL A 68 10.35 12.39 -3.68
N GLU A 69 9.83 12.91 -2.57
CA GLU A 69 10.42 14.04 -1.85
C GLU A 69 11.76 13.69 -1.20
N GLU A 70 11.94 12.43 -0.78
CA GLU A 70 13.19 11.94 -0.20
C GLU A 70 14.16 11.35 -1.25
N GLY A 71 13.79 11.33 -2.53
CA GLY A 71 14.63 10.81 -3.61
C GLY A 71 14.87 9.29 -3.54
N LEU A 72 13.91 8.54 -2.98
CA LEU A 72 13.98 7.09 -2.78
C LEU A 72 13.30 6.29 -3.91
N HIS A 73 12.67 6.95 -4.89
CA HIS A 73 12.08 6.28 -6.04
C HIS A 73 13.14 5.87 -7.08
N ASP A 74 12.89 4.78 -7.79
CA ASP A 74 13.79 4.27 -8.84
C ASP A 74 13.61 5.05 -10.15
N GLN A 75 14.30 6.17 -10.28
CA GLN A 75 14.24 7.02 -11.49
C GLN A 75 14.62 6.26 -12.77
N PRO A 76 15.71 5.47 -12.84
CA PRO A 76 16.02 4.67 -14.03
C PRO A 76 14.89 3.72 -14.45
N PHE A 77 14.19 3.11 -13.50
CA PHE A 77 13.03 2.27 -13.80
C PHE A 77 11.88 3.10 -14.38
N LEU A 78 11.56 4.25 -13.78
CA LEU A 78 10.52 5.16 -14.27
C LEU A 78 10.81 5.62 -15.71
N ASP A 79 12.05 6.06 -15.99
CA ASP A 79 12.46 6.56 -17.30
C ASP A 79 12.36 5.49 -18.40
N ARG A 80 12.69 4.24 -18.07
CA ARG A 80 12.77 3.14 -19.05
C ARG A 80 11.45 2.39 -19.23
N HIS A 81 10.64 2.29 -18.19
CA HIS A 81 9.52 1.34 -18.14
C HIS A 81 8.16 2.00 -17.92
N THR A 82 8.09 3.33 -17.82
CA THR A 82 6.81 4.03 -17.60
C THR A 82 6.62 5.19 -18.57
N VAL A 83 5.38 5.67 -18.67
CA VAL A 83 5.03 6.89 -19.42
C VAL A 83 4.18 7.76 -18.50
N GLY A 84 4.50 9.05 -18.42
CA GLY A 84 3.74 10.01 -17.61
C GLY A 84 4.16 10.13 -16.14
N ALA A 85 5.28 9.52 -15.74
CA ALA A 85 5.81 9.62 -14.38
C ALA A 85 5.97 11.07 -13.91
N GLU A 86 6.55 11.94 -14.74
CA GLU A 86 6.72 13.37 -14.41
C GLU A 86 5.39 14.09 -14.13
N ARG A 87 4.33 13.76 -14.89
CA ARG A 87 2.99 14.33 -14.64
C ARG A 87 2.44 13.87 -13.30
N PHE A 88 2.61 12.59 -12.97
CA PHE A 88 2.17 12.03 -11.70
C PHE A 88 2.97 12.59 -10.52
N ILE A 89 4.30 12.68 -10.64
CA ILE A 89 5.19 13.31 -9.66
C ILE A 89 4.78 14.78 -9.44
N GLY A 90 4.45 15.51 -10.52
CA GLY A 90 3.89 16.84 -10.42
C GLY A 90 2.60 16.87 -9.59
N TYR A 91 1.65 15.98 -9.86
CA TYR A 91 0.41 15.87 -9.09
C TYR A 91 0.64 15.53 -7.61
N LEU A 92 1.59 14.65 -7.31
CA LEU A 92 1.98 14.34 -5.93
C LEU A 92 2.44 15.61 -5.21
N ARG A 93 3.22 16.45 -5.87
CA ARG A 93 3.70 17.74 -5.34
C ARG A 93 2.64 18.86 -5.33
N GLY A 94 1.42 18.58 -5.79
CA GLY A 94 0.32 19.54 -5.83
C GLY A 94 0.25 20.37 -7.12
N ALA A 95 0.97 19.99 -8.17
CA ALA A 95 0.80 20.63 -9.48
C ALA A 95 -0.63 20.36 -9.99
N GLY A 96 -1.34 21.43 -10.32
CA GLY A 96 -2.71 21.40 -10.85
C GLY A 96 -3.80 21.68 -9.81
N ASP A 97 -3.66 21.18 -8.57
CA ASP A 97 -4.66 21.35 -7.51
C ASP A 97 -4.17 22.12 -6.28
N GLY A 98 -2.89 22.49 -6.24
CA GLY A 98 -2.26 23.24 -5.14
C GLY A 98 -2.13 22.43 -3.84
N THR A 99 -2.41 21.13 -3.85
CA THR A 99 -2.44 20.30 -2.65
C THR A 99 -1.40 19.19 -2.75
N PRO A 100 -0.23 19.33 -2.08
CA PRO A 100 0.73 18.24 -1.97
C PRO A 100 0.08 17.02 -1.31
N LYS A 101 0.30 15.84 -1.88
CA LYS A 101 -0.20 14.56 -1.36
C LYS A 101 0.69 14.07 -0.22
N SER A 102 0.98 14.93 0.74
CA SER A 102 1.90 14.66 1.83
C SER A 102 1.35 13.65 2.84
N ALA A 103 2.23 13.16 3.71
CA ALA A 103 1.83 12.32 4.84
C ALA A 103 0.86 13.04 5.81
N GLU A 104 0.97 14.35 5.98
CA GLU A 104 0.04 15.16 6.78
C GLU A 104 -1.35 15.18 6.14
N TRP A 105 -1.41 15.40 4.82
CA TRP A 105 -2.66 15.39 4.06
C TRP A 105 -3.36 14.03 4.19
N ALA A 106 -2.63 12.94 3.96
CA ALA A 106 -3.18 11.59 4.09
C ALA A 106 -3.56 11.23 5.53
N ALA A 107 -2.81 11.69 6.54
CA ALA A 107 -3.16 11.50 7.95
C ALA A 107 -4.50 12.17 8.30
N GLY A 108 -4.74 13.39 7.79
CA GLY A 108 -6.02 14.09 7.97
C GLY A 108 -7.22 13.30 7.42
N LEU A 109 -7.04 12.61 6.29
CA LEU A 109 -8.07 11.81 5.63
C LEU A 109 -8.21 10.41 6.26
N SER A 110 -7.11 9.70 6.42
CA SER A 110 -7.09 8.28 6.82
C SER A 110 -7.10 8.06 8.32
N GLY A 111 -6.73 9.06 9.13
CA GLY A 111 -6.57 8.92 10.58
C GLY A 111 -5.31 8.16 11.01
N LEU A 112 -4.44 7.76 10.07
CA LEU A 112 -3.13 7.21 10.40
C LEU A 112 -2.16 8.29 10.90
N GLU A 113 -1.17 7.89 11.69
CA GLU A 113 -0.12 8.79 12.14
C GLU A 113 0.80 9.19 10.96
N THR A 114 1.03 10.49 10.81
CA THR A 114 1.93 11.05 9.80
C THR A 114 3.32 10.42 9.83
N GLY A 115 3.91 10.26 11.02
CA GLY A 115 5.24 9.66 11.18
C GLY A 115 5.31 8.22 10.69
N ARG A 116 4.23 7.47 10.91
CA ARG A 116 4.10 6.08 10.50
C ARG A 116 4.01 5.93 8.98
N ILE A 117 3.24 6.78 8.30
CA ILE A 117 3.17 6.80 6.82
C ILE A 117 4.56 7.03 6.22
N ARG A 118 5.31 8.04 6.70
CA ARG A 118 6.65 8.32 6.20
C ARG A 118 7.61 7.16 6.41
N THR A 119 7.62 6.63 7.63
CA THR A 119 8.54 5.57 8.00
C THR A 119 8.21 4.28 7.25
N LEU A 120 6.92 3.99 6.99
CA LEU A 120 6.52 2.87 6.14
C LEU A 120 7.06 3.01 4.72
N ALA A 121 6.97 4.21 4.11
CA ALA A 121 7.53 4.46 2.79
C ALA A 121 9.05 4.16 2.75
N ARG A 122 9.80 4.65 3.74
CA ARG A 122 11.25 4.41 3.86
C ARG A 122 11.59 2.92 4.01
N GLU A 123 10.86 2.21 4.86
CA GLU A 123 11.03 0.76 5.05
C GLU A 123 10.73 -0.01 3.76
N MET A 124 9.70 0.38 3.01
CA MET A 124 9.34 -0.23 1.73
C MET A 124 10.45 -0.05 0.69
N ALA A 125 11.10 1.12 0.65
CA ALA A 125 12.20 1.40 -0.26
C ALA A 125 13.52 0.72 0.14
N ALA A 126 13.75 0.54 1.44
CA ALA A 126 14.98 -0.07 1.95
C ALA A 126 15.07 -1.59 1.72
N GLY A 127 13.96 -2.25 1.40
CA GLY A 127 13.89 -3.71 1.28
C GLY A 127 13.13 -4.19 0.05
N ARG A 128 13.18 -5.51 -0.19
CA ARG A 128 12.32 -6.14 -1.20
C ARG A 128 10.89 -6.19 -0.65
N THR A 129 10.01 -5.40 -1.26
CA THR A 129 8.62 -5.25 -0.82
C THR A 129 7.66 -5.91 -1.81
N MET A 130 6.64 -6.58 -1.28
CA MET A 130 5.49 -7.07 -2.04
C MET A 130 4.22 -6.40 -1.51
N ILE A 131 3.45 -5.78 -2.39
CA ILE A 131 2.14 -5.22 -2.08
C ILE A 131 1.08 -6.21 -2.54
N ALA A 132 0.19 -6.63 -1.63
CA ALA A 132 -0.89 -7.56 -1.91
C ALA A 132 -2.25 -6.91 -1.64
N CYS A 133 -2.98 -6.57 -2.69
CA CYS A 133 -4.28 -5.90 -2.58
C CYS A 133 -5.42 -6.90 -2.46
N ALA A 134 -6.39 -6.60 -1.60
CA ALA A 134 -7.62 -7.38 -1.47
C ALA A 134 -8.58 -7.07 -2.64
N ALA A 135 -9.27 -8.08 -3.17
CA ALA A 135 -10.25 -7.87 -4.25
C ALA A 135 -11.47 -7.01 -3.84
N GLY A 136 -11.69 -6.84 -2.53
CA GLY A 136 -12.73 -5.96 -1.99
C GLY A 136 -12.41 -4.47 -2.14
N LEU A 137 -11.13 -4.10 -2.29
CA LEU A 137 -10.69 -2.71 -2.36
C LEU A 137 -11.36 -1.93 -3.50
N GLN A 138 -11.59 -2.60 -4.64
CA GLN A 138 -12.24 -2.01 -5.80
C GLN A 138 -13.78 -2.05 -5.78
N ARG A 139 -14.40 -2.63 -4.75
CA ARG A 139 -15.88 -2.67 -4.61
C ARG A 139 -16.38 -1.51 -3.74
N ALA A 140 -15.94 -0.31 -4.10
CA ALA A 140 -16.31 0.95 -3.48
C ALA A 140 -16.42 2.02 -4.56
N ASP A 141 -16.98 3.18 -4.22
CA ASP A 141 -16.97 4.33 -5.11
C ASP A 141 -15.52 4.68 -5.47
N TRP A 142 -15.25 4.86 -6.77
CA TRP A 142 -13.91 5.12 -7.32
C TRP A 142 -12.90 4.01 -7.01
N GLY A 143 -13.37 2.77 -6.87
CA GLY A 143 -12.56 1.61 -6.51
C GLY A 143 -11.40 1.31 -7.47
N GLU A 144 -11.46 1.81 -8.71
CA GLU A 144 -10.35 1.72 -9.66
C GLU A 144 -9.13 2.55 -9.24
N GLN A 145 -9.33 3.64 -8.49
CA GLN A 145 -8.26 4.56 -8.09
C GLN A 145 -7.30 3.91 -7.10
N ALA A 146 -7.82 3.13 -6.15
CA ALA A 146 -7.01 2.46 -5.13
C ALA A 146 -6.18 1.29 -5.69
N LEU A 147 -6.54 0.74 -6.85
CA LEU A 147 -5.72 -0.25 -7.54
C LEU A 147 -4.73 0.37 -8.54
N TRP A 148 -5.01 1.59 -9.01
CA TRP A 148 -4.15 2.31 -9.94
C TRP A 148 -3.03 3.09 -9.25
N ALA A 149 -3.30 3.65 -8.06
CA ALA A 149 -2.33 4.40 -7.25
C ALA A 149 -1.20 3.51 -6.70
#